data_AF-A0A1J7HZE7-F1
#
_entry.id   AF-A0A1J7HZE7-F1
#
_cell.length_a   1.000
_cell.length_b   1.000
_cell.length_c   1.000
_cell.angle_alpha   90.00
_cell.angle_beta   90.00
_cell.angle_gamma   90.00
#
_symmetry.space_group_name_H-M   'P 1'
#
loop_
_entity.id
_entity.type
_entity.pdbx_description
1 polymer ?
#
loop_
_entity_poly.entity_id
_entity_poly.type
_entity_poly.pdbx_seq_one_letter_code
_entity_poly.pdbx_strand_id
1 'polypeptide(L)'
;MASRVGAYMSTQLKTNRVKVLSRGFVKVCKFNYDNAIVELNVSYINFESNTKKAIESLKQAEIKVGYCVNSLKSGSKNAEIPPVHEANKVIQSLIKAAEAVAKKQTH
;
A
#
# COMPACT_ATOMS: atom_id res chain seq x y z
N MET A 1 -36.96 25.16 13.22
CA MET A 1 -36.12 24.03 13.70
C MET A 1 -35.76 22.99 12.62
N ALA A 2 -36.43 22.94 11.45
CA ALA A 2 -36.13 21.96 10.38
C ALA A 2 -34.73 22.10 9.72
N SER A 3 -34.17 23.31 9.66
CA SER A 3 -32.86 23.58 9.03
C SER A 3 -31.66 22.93 9.74
N ARG A 4 -31.70 22.81 11.07
CA ARG A 4 -30.60 22.21 11.85
C ARG A 4 -30.56 20.68 11.74
N VAL A 5 -31.72 20.03 11.61
CA VAL A 5 -31.84 18.58 11.46
C VAL A 5 -31.34 18.13 10.09
N GLY A 6 -31.67 18.88 9.02
CA GLY A 6 -31.17 18.60 7.67
C GLY A 6 -29.65 18.75 7.55
N ALA A 7 -29.07 19.79 8.19
CA ALA A 7 -27.63 19.97 8.26
C ALA A 7 -26.92 18.85 9.06
N TYR A 8 -27.49 18.43 10.18
CA TYR A 8 -26.97 17.33 10.99
C TYR A 8 -27.01 16.00 10.24
N MET A 9 -28.13 15.63 9.61
CA MET A 9 -28.22 14.41 8.79
C MET A 9 -27.28 14.42 7.60
N SER A 10 -27.14 15.55 6.90
CA SER A 10 -26.19 15.70 5.78
C SER A 10 -24.74 15.50 6.24
N THR A 11 -24.39 16.03 7.42
CA THR A 11 -23.06 15.86 8.01
C THR A 11 -22.81 14.41 8.40
N GLN A 12 -23.76 13.75 9.06
CA GLN A 12 -23.71 12.33 9.40
C GLN A 12 -23.56 11.43 8.17
N LEU A 13 -24.32 11.71 7.10
CA LEU A 13 -24.22 10.97 5.83
C LEU A 13 -22.85 11.14 5.16
N LYS A 14 -22.31 12.37 5.13
CA LYS A 14 -20.95 12.63 4.62
C LYS A 14 -19.90 11.88 5.44
N THR A 15 -19.99 11.94 6.77
CA THR A 15 -19.05 11.25 7.67
C THR A 15 -19.15 9.73 7.53
N ASN A 16 -20.35 9.16 7.43
CA ASN A 16 -20.53 7.72 7.22
C ASN A 16 -20.03 7.27 5.86
N ARG A 17 -20.23 8.07 4.80
CA ARG A 17 -19.67 7.80 3.47
C ARG A 17 -18.14 7.77 3.48
N VAL A 18 -17.50 8.72 4.16
CA VAL A 18 -16.03 8.74 4.34
C VAL A 18 -15.54 7.53 5.14
N LYS A 19 -16.26 7.12 6.19
CA LYS A 19 -15.95 5.91 6.98
C LYS A 19 -16.07 4.61 6.17
N VAL A 20 -17.06 4.49 5.29
CA VAL A 20 -17.23 3.30 4.44
C VAL A 20 -16.14 3.23 3.36
N LEU A 21 -15.84 4.36 2.71
CA LEU A 21 -14.79 4.45 1.70
C LEU A 21 -13.41 4.14 2.29
N SER A 22 -13.06 4.73 3.43
CA SER A 22 -11.79 4.45 4.13
C SER A 22 -11.63 2.98 4.52
N ARG A 23 -12.68 2.31 5.00
CA ARG A 23 -12.67 0.85 5.23
C ARG A 23 -12.40 0.05 3.94
N GLY A 24 -12.94 0.49 2.81
CA GLY A 24 -12.65 -0.09 1.50
C GLY A 24 -11.16 0.03 1.13
N PHE A 25 -10.59 1.23 1.27
CA PHE A 25 -9.18 1.47 0.94
C PHE A 25 -8.20 0.70 1.85
N VAL A 26 -8.52 0.54 3.14
CA VAL A 26 -7.72 -0.31 4.05
C VAL A 26 -7.75 -1.78 3.64
N LYS A 27 -8.90 -2.31 3.20
CA LYS A 27 -8.99 -3.68 2.65
C LYS A 27 -8.14 -3.84 1.39
N VAL A 28 -8.17 -2.86 0.49
CA VAL A 28 -7.33 -2.84 -0.72
C VAL A 28 -5.84 -2.81 -0.35
N CYS A 29 -5.45 -2.02 0.65
CA CYS A 29 -4.09 -2.02 1.18
C CYS A 29 -3.65 -3.40 1.69
N LYS A 30 -4.47 -4.04 2.54
CA LYS A 30 -4.19 -5.38 3.04
C LYS A 30 -3.98 -6.38 1.89
N PHE A 31 -4.92 -6.41 0.93
CA PHE A 31 -4.81 -7.29 -0.23
C PHE A 31 -3.51 -7.07 -1.03
N ASN A 32 -3.09 -5.82 -1.19
CA ASN A 32 -1.84 -5.52 -1.88
C ASN A 32 -0.61 -5.92 -1.06
N TYR A 33 -0.63 -5.79 0.26
CA TYR A 33 0.45 -6.31 1.11
C TYR A 33 0.55 -7.82 1.06
N ASP A 34 -0.58 -8.53 1.12
CA ASP A 34 -0.60 -9.99 1.04
C ASP A 34 0.04 -10.45 -0.30
N ASN A 35 -0.26 -9.77 -1.41
CA ASN A 35 0.39 -10.02 -2.70
C ASN A 35 1.88 -9.63 -2.72
N ALA A 36 2.25 -8.52 -2.08
CA ALA A 36 3.65 -8.11 -1.99
C ALA A 36 4.48 -9.15 -1.22
N ILE A 37 3.94 -9.75 -0.16
CA ILE A 37 4.60 -10.81 0.60
C ILE A 37 4.87 -12.03 -0.28
N VAL A 38 3.92 -12.42 -1.14
CA VAL A 38 4.12 -13.51 -2.11
C VAL A 38 5.31 -13.20 -3.03
N GLU A 39 5.36 -12.00 -3.60
CA GLU A 39 6.47 -11.58 -4.47
C GLU A 39 7.80 -11.51 -3.74
N LEU A 40 7.82 -11.03 -2.49
CA LEU A 40 9.03 -11.02 -1.66
C LEU A 40 9.55 -12.43 -1.38
N ASN A 41 8.66 -13.39 -1.11
CA ASN A 41 9.03 -14.79 -0.93
C ASN A 41 9.59 -15.40 -2.22
N VAL A 42 8.98 -15.12 -3.38
CA VAL A 42 9.51 -15.55 -4.68
C VAL A 42 10.89 -14.96 -4.91
N SER A 43 11.08 -13.67 -4.60
CA SER A 43 12.39 -13.02 -4.71
C SER A 43 13.44 -13.71 -3.84
N TYR A 44 13.11 -13.95 -2.56
CA TYR A 44 14.01 -14.60 -1.61
C TYR A 44 14.47 -15.98 -2.09
N ILE A 45 13.55 -16.81 -2.59
CA ILE A 45 13.87 -18.16 -3.11
C ILE A 45 14.82 -18.09 -4.32
N ASN A 46 14.68 -17.05 -5.15
CA ASN A 46 15.48 -16.89 -6.37
C ASN A 46 16.73 -16.02 -6.16
N PHE A 47 16.96 -15.50 -4.95
CA PHE A 47 17.95 -14.44 -4.73
C PHE A 47 19.37 -14.86 -5.13
N GLU A 48 19.78 -16.08 -4.79
CA GLU A 48 21.10 -16.61 -5.14
C GLU A 48 21.13 -17.38 -6.46
N SER A 49 20.03 -18.07 -6.80
CA SER A 49 19.98 -19.01 -7.92
C SER A 49 19.53 -18.40 -9.24
N ASN A 50 18.75 -17.31 -9.19
CA ASN A 50 18.22 -16.62 -10.36
C ASN A 50 17.96 -15.14 -10.03
N THR A 51 19.04 -14.37 -9.96
CA THR A 51 19.03 -12.95 -9.60
C THR A 51 18.10 -12.11 -10.49
N LYS A 52 17.99 -12.43 -11.79
CA LYS A 52 17.08 -11.74 -12.70
C LYS A 52 15.62 -11.89 -12.26
N LYS A 53 15.19 -13.11 -11.94
CA LYS A 53 13.84 -13.37 -11.42
C LYS A 53 13.64 -12.76 -10.04
N ALA A 54 14.67 -12.77 -9.19
CA ALA A 54 14.62 -12.13 -7.88
C ALA A 54 14.37 -10.62 -7.98
N ILE A 55 15.05 -9.94 -8.92
CA ILE A 55 14.86 -8.50 -9.20
C ILE A 55 13.46 -8.23 -9.75
N GLU A 56 12.95 -9.07 -10.66
CA GLU A 56 11.61 -8.91 -11.22
C GLU A 56 10.53 -9.00 -10.13
N SER A 57 10.62 -9.99 -9.24
CA SER A 57 9.70 -10.12 -8.11
C SER A 57 9.84 -8.97 -7.11
N LEU A 58 11.04 -8.43 -6.86
CA LEU A 58 11.20 -7.23 -6.03
C LEU A 58 10.45 -6.02 -6.62
N LYS A 59 10.55 -5.80 -7.93
CA LYS A 59 9.81 -4.73 -8.61
C LYS A 59 8.30 -4.92 -8.49
N GLN A 60 7.81 -6.16 -8.63
CA GLN A 60 6.39 -6.45 -8.45
C GLN A 60 5.95 -6.16 -7.01
N ALA A 61 6.73 -6.57 -6.01
CA ALA A 61 6.46 -6.23 -4.61
C ALA A 61 6.39 -4.71 -4.39
N GLU A 62 7.33 -3.94 -4.96
CA GLU A 62 7.33 -2.47 -4.87
C GLU A 62 6.04 -1.86 -5.43
N ILE A 63 5.60 -2.34 -6.60
CA ILE A 63 4.36 -1.89 -7.25
C ILE A 63 3.15 -2.18 -6.37
N LYS A 64 3.03 -3.40 -5.82
CA LYS A 64 1.91 -3.77 -4.94
C LYS A 64 1.86 -2.90 -3.69
N VAL A 65 2.99 -2.69 -3.03
CA VAL A 65 3.12 -1.78 -1.87
C VAL A 65 2.69 -0.35 -2.25
N GLY A 66 3.08 0.12 -3.44
CA GLY A 66 2.69 1.43 -3.97
C GLY A 66 1.18 1.63 -4.17
N TYR A 67 0.44 0.58 -4.56
CA TYR A 67 -1.03 0.67 -4.73
C TYR A 67 -1.76 0.99 -3.43
N CYS A 68 -1.22 0.60 -2.28
CA CYS A 68 -1.79 0.94 -0.99
C CYS A 68 -1.76 2.47 -0.74
N VAL A 69 -0.62 3.13 -0.97
CA VAL A 69 -0.49 4.61 -0.82
C VAL A 69 -1.49 5.34 -1.73
N ASN A 70 -1.61 4.90 -2.98
CA ASN A 70 -2.51 5.53 -3.96
C ASN A 70 -3.98 5.38 -3.54
N SER A 71 -4.36 4.17 -3.09
CA SER A 71 -5.71 3.88 -2.60
C SER A 71 -6.08 4.75 -1.39
N LEU A 72 -5.14 4.91 -0.46
CA LEU A 72 -5.33 5.69 0.76
C LEU A 72 -5.47 7.20 0.49
N LYS A 73 -4.69 7.75 -0.45
CA LYS A 73 -4.80 9.17 -0.89
C LYS A 73 -6.15 9.49 -1.53
N SER A 74 -6.76 8.53 -2.23
CA SER A 74 -8.08 8.71 -2.85
C SER A 74 -9.24 8.76 -1.85
N GLY A 75 -9.04 8.31 -0.60
CA GLY A 75 -10.11 8.13 0.37
C GLY A 75 -10.47 9.34 1.23
N SER A 76 -9.58 10.32 1.37
CA SER A 76 -9.83 11.55 2.14
C SER A 76 -8.61 12.47 2.10
N LYS A 77 -8.81 13.76 1.79
CA LYS A 77 -7.74 14.79 1.90
C LYS A 77 -7.23 14.98 3.34
N ASN A 78 -7.99 14.50 4.34
CA ASN A 78 -7.76 14.75 5.76
C ASN A 78 -7.70 13.46 6.60
N ALA A 79 -7.66 12.28 5.98
CA ALA A 79 -7.47 11.06 6.76
C ALA A 79 -6.00 11.04 7.15
N GLU A 80 -5.73 11.20 8.44
CA GLU A 80 -4.46 10.80 9.00
C GLU A 80 -4.25 9.32 8.65
N ILE A 81 -3.37 9.12 7.68
CA ILE A 81 -2.80 7.82 7.33
C ILE A 81 -1.29 7.77 7.70
N PRO A 82 -0.78 8.37 8.80
CA PRO A 82 0.66 8.30 9.10
C PRO A 82 1.21 6.88 9.20
N PRO A 83 0.59 5.91 9.91
CA PRO A 83 1.25 4.62 10.17
C PRO A 83 1.50 3.82 8.89
N VAL A 84 0.49 3.75 8.02
CA VAL A 84 0.55 2.94 6.79
C VAL A 84 1.41 3.64 5.73
N HIS A 85 1.39 4.97 5.67
CA HIS A 85 2.21 5.72 4.72
C HIS A 85 3.70 5.62 5.05
N GLU A 86 4.07 5.79 6.32
CA GLU A 86 5.47 5.65 6.75
C GLU A 86 5.94 4.19 6.63
N ALA A 87 5.10 3.22 7.01
CA ALA A 87 5.40 1.80 6.77
C ALA A 87 5.65 1.50 5.28
N ASN A 88 4.83 2.05 4.38
CA ASN A 88 5.04 1.88 2.93
C ASN A 88 6.39 2.44 2.46
N LYS A 89 6.79 3.64 2.92
CA LYS A 89 8.09 4.20 2.56
C LYS A 89 9.24 3.31 3.02
N VAL A 90 9.16 2.79 4.25
CA VAL A 90 10.18 1.90 4.81
C VAL A 90 10.27 0.62 3.98
N ILE A 91 9.13 -0.02 3.68
CA ILE A 91 9.08 -1.23 2.86
C ILE A 91 9.67 -0.98 1.46
N GLN A 92 9.30 0.11 0.79
CA GLN A 92 9.85 0.45 -0.53
C GLN A 92 11.36 0.70 -0.48
N SER A 93 11.86 1.33 0.58
CA SER A 93 13.29 1.57 0.77
C SER A 93 14.06 0.25 0.95
N LEU A 94 13.49 -0.70 1.71
CA LEU A 94 14.06 -2.04 1.90
C LEU A 94 14.06 -2.84 0.59
N ILE A 95 12.98 -2.78 -0.20
CA ILE A 95 12.90 -3.42 -1.51
C ILE A 95 13.99 -2.88 -2.45
N LYS A 96 14.17 -1.56 -2.50
CA LYS A 96 15.23 -0.93 -3.32
C LYS A 96 16.63 -1.35 -2.87
N ALA A 97 16.85 -1.47 -1.56
CA ALA A 97 18.13 -1.97 -1.04
C ALA A 97 18.37 -3.42 -1.48
N ALA A 98 17.37 -4.29 -1.37
CA ALA A 98 17.45 -5.67 -1.84
C ALA A 98 17.71 -5.76 -3.36
N GLU A 99 17.05 -4.92 -4.17
CA GLU A 99 17.31 -4.84 -5.61
C GLU A 99 18.75 -4.44 -5.92
N ALA A 100 19.29 -3.46 -5.18
CA ALA A 100 20.66 -2.99 -5.39
C ALA A 100 21.68 -4.10 -5.09
N VAL A 101 21.42 -4.92 -4.06
CA VAL A 101 22.24 -6.10 -3.76
C VAL A 101 22.11 -7.15 -4.86
N ALA A 102 20.89 -7.51 -5.26
CA ALA A 102 20.67 -8.51 -6.32
C ALA A 102 21.31 -8.10 -7.67
N LYS A 103 21.26 -6.81 -8.02
CA LYS A 103 21.92 -6.27 -9.23
C LYS A 103 23.44 -6.42 -9.18
N LYS A 104 24.06 -6.29 -8.00
CA LYS A 104 25.51 -6.50 -7.83
C LYS A 104 25.93 -7.96 -7.90
N GLN A 105 25.03 -8.90 -7.59
CA GLN A 105 25.27 -10.33 -7.71
C GLN A 105 25.10 -10.86 -9.15
N THR A 106 24.45 -10.08 -10.02
CA THR A 106 24.24 -10.43 -11.43
C THR A 106 25.53 -10.11 -12.19
N HIS A 107 26.53 -10.99 -12.07
CA HIS A 107 27.78 -10.97 -12.84
C HIS A 107 27.54 -11.40 -14.29
#